data_AF-K1T076-F1
#
_entry.id   AF-K1T076-F1
#
_cell.length_a   1.000
_cell.length_b   1.000
_cell.length_c   1.000
_cell.angle_alpha   90.00
_cell.angle_beta   90.00
_cell.angle_gamma   90.00
#
_symmetry.space_group_name_H-M   'P 1'
#
loop_
_entity.id
_entity.type
_entity.pdbx_description
1 polymer ?
#
loop_
_entity_poly.entity_id
_entity_poly.type
_entity_poly.pdbx_seq_one_letter_code
_entity_poly.pdbx_strand_id
1 'polypeptide(L)'
;MIYVVGNEQNYHFQVLSILLDRLGFKWGKDLVHFSYGMVELPNGKMKSREGTVVDADDLMAEMIKDARQTSDELGKFKDMSEEERQEISRIVGLGALKYFILKVDARKNMLFNPEESIDFNGNTGPFIQYTYARIRSIMRKAAAEGIEIPAELGADAPINEKEIDLIQKMNDFA
;
A
#
# COMPACT_ATOMS: atom_id res chain seq x y z
N MET A 1 -3.56 -23.14 -8.87
CA MET A 1 -2.90 -22.82 -7.58
C MET A 1 -1.87 -21.72 -7.83
N ILE A 2 -1.78 -20.69 -6.98
CA ILE A 2 -0.88 -19.54 -7.20
C ILE A 2 0.30 -19.63 -6.22
N TYR A 3 1.51 -19.59 -6.77
CA TYR A 3 2.76 -19.53 -6.03
C TYR A 3 3.34 -18.12 -6.13
N VAL A 4 3.48 -17.44 -4.99
CA VAL A 4 4.10 -16.10 -4.91
C VAL A 4 5.55 -16.30 -4.49
N VAL A 5 6.47 -16.30 -5.44
CA VAL A 5 7.89 -16.61 -5.19
C VAL A 5 8.78 -15.72 -6.05
N GLY A 6 9.95 -15.33 -5.52
CA GLY A 6 10.93 -14.50 -6.21
C GLY A 6 11.31 -15.02 -7.61
N ASN A 7 11.67 -14.08 -8.49
CA ASN A 7 11.98 -14.32 -9.90
C ASN A 7 13.18 -15.24 -10.13
N GLU A 8 14.03 -15.41 -9.12
CA GLU A 8 15.12 -16.39 -9.09
C GLU A 8 14.65 -17.84 -9.25
N GLN A 9 13.37 -18.13 -8.96
CA GLN A 9 12.77 -19.47 -9.11
C GLN A 9 11.90 -19.62 -10.36
N ASN A 10 11.94 -18.70 -11.32
CA ASN A 10 11.13 -18.78 -12.55
C ASN A 10 11.31 -20.12 -13.28
N TYR A 11 12.56 -20.55 -13.49
CA TYR A 11 12.84 -21.81 -14.19
C TYR A 11 12.34 -23.02 -13.40
N HIS A 12 12.47 -22.99 -12.07
CA HIS A 12 11.98 -24.05 -11.20
C HIS A 12 10.48 -24.28 -11.38
N PHE A 13 9.67 -23.22 -11.33
CA PHE A 13 8.21 -23.34 -11.47
C PHE A 13 7.77 -23.70 -12.89
N GLN A 14 8.49 -23.26 -13.92
CA GLN A 14 8.26 -23.70 -15.29
C GLN A 14 8.44 -25.21 -15.43
N VAL A 15 9.55 -25.75 -14.93
CA VAL A 15 9.82 -27.19 -14.96
C VAL A 15 8.81 -27.97 -14.11
N LEU A 16 8.46 -27.45 -12.92
CA LEU A 16 7.49 -28.08 -12.03
C LEU A 16 6.11 -28.22 -12.68
N SER A 17 5.61 -27.17 -13.33
CA SER A 17 4.33 -27.20 -14.03
C SER A 17 4.32 -28.28 -15.13
N ILE A 18 5.38 -28.37 -15.94
CA ILE A 18 5.51 -29.37 -17.01
C ILE A 18 5.57 -30.79 -16.44
N LEU A 19 6.32 -31.01 -15.36
CA LEU A 19 6.43 -32.33 -14.73
C LEU A 19 5.09 -32.80 -14.16
N LEU A 20 4.39 -31.92 -13.45
CA LEU A 20 3.10 -32.24 -12.85
C LEU A 20 2.06 -32.59 -13.92
N ASP A 21 2.04 -31.85 -15.02
CA ASP A 21 1.18 -32.16 -16.16
C ASP A 21 1.51 -33.55 -16.74
N ARG A 22 2.79 -33.84 -16.98
CA ARG A 22 3.22 -35.15 -17.51
C ARG A 22 2.93 -36.32 -16.58
N LEU A 23 2.90 -36.09 -15.27
CA LEU A 23 2.52 -37.09 -14.28
C LEU A 23 1.00 -37.28 -14.17
N GLY A 24 0.19 -36.55 -14.95
CA GLY A 24 -1.26 -36.67 -14.99
C GLY A 24 -1.98 -35.81 -13.94
N PHE A 25 -1.28 -34.93 -13.24
CA PHE A 25 -1.91 -33.98 -12.33
C PHE A 25 -2.57 -32.86 -13.13
N LYS A 26 -3.90 -32.90 -13.24
CA LYS A 26 -4.69 -31.91 -13.99
C LYS A 26 -4.38 -30.46 -13.64
N TRP A 27 -4.07 -30.19 -12.37
CA TRP A 27 -3.73 -28.87 -11.85
C TRP A 27 -2.32 -28.38 -12.22
N GLY A 28 -1.45 -29.24 -12.77
CA GLY A 28 -0.10 -28.87 -13.18
C GLY A 28 -0.09 -27.78 -14.26
N LYS A 29 -1.07 -27.80 -15.18
CA LYS A 29 -1.29 -26.79 -16.21
C LYS A 29 -1.84 -25.47 -15.66
N ASP A 30 -2.61 -25.55 -14.58
CA ASP A 30 -3.23 -24.41 -13.91
C ASP A 30 -2.36 -23.85 -12.77
N LEU A 31 -1.10 -24.27 -12.71
CA LEU A 31 -0.11 -23.72 -11.81
C LEU A 31 0.27 -22.32 -12.29
N VAL A 32 0.05 -21.33 -11.43
CA VAL A 32 0.44 -19.94 -11.70
C VAL A 32 1.62 -19.60 -10.79
N HIS A 33 2.77 -19.29 -11.37
CA HIS A 33 3.86 -18.65 -10.64
C HIS A 33 3.71 -17.13 -10.74
N PHE A 34 3.20 -16.52 -9.68
CA PHE A 34 3.22 -15.08 -9.50
C PHE A 34 4.62 -14.65 -9.06
N SER A 35 5.48 -14.50 -10.07
CA SER A 35 6.88 -14.12 -9.89
C SER A 35 7.02 -12.65 -9.53
N TYR A 36 7.81 -12.37 -8.49
CA TYR A 36 8.14 -11.00 -8.08
C TYR A 36 9.64 -10.70 -8.10
N GLY A 37 10.01 -9.45 -8.34
CA GLY A 37 11.39 -8.96 -8.35
C GLY A 37 11.94 -8.73 -6.94
N MET A 38 13.26 -8.67 -6.83
CA MET A 38 13.91 -8.54 -5.51
C MET A 38 13.78 -7.13 -4.96
N VAL A 39 13.65 -7.04 -3.63
CA VAL A 39 13.70 -5.77 -2.90
C VAL A 39 15.14 -5.55 -2.43
N GLU A 40 15.73 -4.45 -2.89
CA GLU A 40 17.07 -4.00 -2.51
C GLU A 40 16.96 -2.81 -1.56
N LEU A 41 17.89 -2.67 -0.61
CA LEU A 41 17.96 -1.51 0.26
C LEU A 41 19.08 -0.56 -0.22
N PRO A 42 19.01 0.75 0.10
CA PRO A 42 19.95 1.75 -0.41
C PRO A 42 21.39 1.47 0.02
N ASN A 43 21.55 0.84 1.19
CA ASN A 43 22.84 0.46 1.77
C ASN A 43 23.40 -0.87 1.21
N GLY A 44 22.78 -1.44 0.17
CA GLY A 44 23.26 -2.61 -0.56
C GLY A 44 22.36 -3.84 -0.47
N LYS A 45 22.67 -4.84 -1.30
CA LYS A 45 21.95 -6.14 -1.32
C LYS A 45 22.03 -6.84 0.03
N MET A 46 20.89 -7.40 0.48
CA MET A 46 20.85 -8.30 1.63
C MET A 46 21.84 -9.45 1.41
N LYS A 47 22.85 -9.55 2.27
CA LYS A 47 23.86 -10.62 2.21
C LYS A 47 23.90 -11.35 3.54
N SER A 48 23.19 -12.49 3.59
CA SER A 48 23.19 -13.40 4.74
C SER A 48 24.61 -13.84 5.17
N ARG A 49 25.53 -13.98 4.21
CA ARG A 49 26.93 -14.37 4.48
C ARG A 49 27.80 -13.24 5.08
N GLU A 50 27.40 -11.98 4.92
CA GLU A 50 28.15 -10.81 5.40
C GLU A 50 27.46 -10.15 6.62
N GLY A 51 26.36 -10.75 7.14
CA GLY A 51 25.65 -10.26 8.32
C GLY A 51 24.75 -9.04 8.08
N THR A 52 24.64 -8.58 6.84
CA THR A 52 23.81 -7.42 6.44
C THR A 52 22.41 -7.89 6.03
N VAL A 53 21.72 -8.60 6.95
CA VAL A 53 20.31 -8.96 6.79
C VAL A 53 19.50 -7.93 7.54
N VAL A 54 18.57 -7.28 6.85
CA VAL A 54 17.57 -6.45 7.52
C VAL A 54 16.37 -7.35 7.77
N ASP A 55 16.04 -7.53 9.04
CA ASP A 55 14.87 -8.30 9.43
C ASP A 55 13.60 -7.55 9.01
N ALA A 56 12.58 -8.29 8.57
CA ALA A 56 11.30 -7.70 8.21
C ALA A 56 10.64 -7.05 9.44
N ASP A 57 10.82 -7.63 10.63
CA ASP A 57 10.30 -7.10 11.88
C ASP A 57 10.97 -5.77 12.24
N ASP A 58 12.29 -5.68 12.07
CA ASP A 58 13.06 -4.45 12.27
C ASP A 58 12.61 -3.37 11.28
N LEU A 59 12.46 -3.72 10.01
CA LEU A 59 11.99 -2.80 8.97
C LEU A 59 10.58 -2.28 9.29
N MET A 60 9.66 -3.15 9.72
CA MET A 60 8.32 -2.73 10.13
C MET A 60 8.38 -1.81 11.35
N ALA A 61 9.22 -2.10 12.33
CA ALA A 61 9.39 -1.25 13.51
C ALA A 61 9.94 0.14 13.16
N GLU A 62 10.94 0.22 12.28
CA GLU A 62 11.48 1.48 11.75
C GLU A 62 10.40 2.29 11.02
N MET A 63 9.65 1.65 10.12
CA MET A 63 8.55 2.29 9.40
C MET A 63 7.48 2.90 10.32
N ILE A 64 7.16 2.23 11.43
CA ILE A 64 6.20 2.73 12.43
C ILE A 64 6.79 3.90 13.21
N LYS A 65 8.06 3.80 13.60
CA LYS A 65 8.80 4.85 14.32
C LYS A 65 8.91 6.12 13.48
N ASP A 66 9.27 6.00 12.21
CA ASP A 66 9.41 7.15 11.32
C ASP A 66 8.06 7.81 11.08
N ALA A 67 6.99 7.02 10.87
CA ALA A 67 5.63 7.55 10.74
C ALA A 67 5.16 8.30 12.00
N ARG A 68 5.59 7.86 13.19
CA ARG A 68 5.37 8.56 14.46
C ARG A 68 6.08 9.90 14.47
N GLN A 69 7.38 9.91 14.21
CA GLN A 69 8.19 11.12 14.20
C GLN A 69 7.64 12.17 13.23
N THR A 70 7.38 11.79 11.98
CA THR A 70 6.84 12.72 10.97
C THR A 70 5.49 13.28 11.38
N SER A 71 4.62 12.46 11.98
CA SER A 71 3.29 12.91 12.42
C SER A 71 3.36 13.85 13.64
N ASP A 72 4.31 13.64 14.54
CA ASP A 72 4.62 14.53 15.67
C ASP A 72 5.15 15.89 15.16
N GLU A 73 6.11 15.90 14.24
CA GLU A 73 6.69 17.10 13.62
C GLU A 73 5.64 17.95 12.89
N LEU A 74 4.70 17.30 12.20
CA LEU A 74 3.58 17.95 11.52
C LEU A 74 2.45 18.37 12.46
N GLY A 75 2.56 18.09 13.76
CA GLY A 75 1.57 18.44 14.78
C GLY A 75 0.21 17.77 14.56
N LYS A 76 0.18 16.57 13.96
CA LYS A 76 -1.07 15.84 13.62
C LYS A 76 -1.73 15.19 14.84
N PHE A 77 -0.99 15.03 15.93
CA PHE A 77 -1.43 14.35 17.14
C PHE A 77 -1.94 15.27 18.26
N LYS A 78 -2.19 16.55 17.95
CA LYS A 78 -2.80 17.46 18.90
C LYS A 78 -4.14 16.84 19.35
N ASP A 79 -4.30 16.72 20.67
CA ASP A 79 -5.49 16.21 21.35
C ASP A 79 -5.75 14.69 21.23
N MET A 80 -4.74 13.88 20.86
CA MET A 80 -4.83 12.41 20.83
C MET A 80 -4.13 11.75 22.02
N SER A 81 -4.69 10.64 22.50
CA SER A 81 -4.06 9.80 23.54
C SER A 81 -2.79 9.11 23.01
N GLU A 82 -1.94 8.63 23.90
CA GLU A 82 -0.72 7.93 23.48
C GLU A 82 -1.04 6.64 22.70
N GLU A 83 -2.08 5.93 23.11
CA GLU A 83 -2.57 4.72 22.44
C GLU A 83 -3.06 5.03 21.02
N GLU A 84 -3.80 6.13 20.84
CA GLU A 84 -4.27 6.57 19.51
C GLU A 84 -3.10 6.93 18.60
N ARG A 85 -2.09 7.63 19.13
CA ARG A 85 -0.88 7.99 18.38
C ARG A 85 -0.13 6.74 17.91
N GLN A 86 0.04 5.75 18.78
CA GLN A 86 0.69 4.49 18.43
C GLN A 86 -0.06 3.75 17.33
N GLU A 87 -1.39 3.65 17.43
CA GLU A 87 -2.18 2.95 16.42
C GLU A 87 -2.16 3.69 15.07
N ILE A 88 -2.25 5.03 15.07
CA ILE A 88 -2.14 5.81 13.84
C ILE A 88 -0.76 5.64 13.21
N SER A 89 0.31 5.72 13.99
CA SER A 89 1.67 5.47 13.48
C SER A 89 1.82 4.08 12.89
N ARG A 90 1.21 3.06 13.52
CA ARG A 90 1.19 1.70 13.00
C ARG A 90 0.48 1.61 11.65
N ILE A 91 -0.70 2.21 11.54
CA ILE A 91 -1.50 2.23 10.30
C ILE A 91 -0.76 2.96 9.18
N VAL A 92 -0.15 4.11 9.49
CA VAL A 92 0.57 4.94 8.52
C VAL A 92 1.86 4.28 8.07
N GLY A 93 2.70 3.81 9.01
CA GLY A 93 3.97 3.16 8.69
C GLY A 93 3.79 1.87 7.87
N LEU A 94 2.85 1.01 8.27
CA LEU A 94 2.55 -0.20 7.49
C LEU A 94 1.86 0.11 6.16
N GLY A 95 1.04 1.17 6.12
CA GLY A 95 0.42 1.66 4.89
C GLY A 95 1.46 2.15 3.88
N ALA A 96 2.45 2.93 4.34
CA ALA A 96 3.60 3.38 3.58
C ALA A 96 4.38 2.20 3.00
N LEU A 97 4.79 1.25 3.84
CA LEU A 97 5.55 0.07 3.43
C LEU A 97 4.82 -0.74 2.36
N LYS A 98 3.56 -1.12 2.63
CA LYS A 98 2.75 -1.94 1.71
C LYS A 98 2.51 -1.23 0.40
N TYR A 99 2.12 0.04 0.44
CA TYR A 99 1.86 0.80 -0.77
C TYR A 99 3.12 0.97 -1.62
N PHE A 100 4.25 1.26 -0.98
CA PHE A 100 5.51 1.46 -1.69
C PHE A 100 5.98 0.19 -2.42
N ILE A 101 5.73 -0.99 -1.84
CA ILE A 101 5.99 -2.28 -2.50
C ILE A 101 5.00 -2.52 -3.65
N LEU A 102 3.70 -2.30 -3.41
CA LEU A 102 2.64 -2.64 -4.36
C LEU A 102 2.51 -1.67 -5.54
N LYS A 103 3.00 -0.42 -5.42
CA LYS A 103 2.96 0.56 -6.52
C LYS A 103 3.95 0.24 -7.65
N VAL A 104 4.94 -0.60 -7.38
CA VAL A 104 5.92 -1.05 -8.38
C VAL A 104 5.38 -2.32 -9.06
N ASP A 105 5.59 -2.44 -10.37
CA ASP A 105 5.28 -3.67 -11.09
C ASP A 105 5.96 -4.85 -10.41
N ALA A 106 5.18 -5.85 -10.00
CA ALA A 106 5.65 -6.96 -9.19
C ALA A 106 6.89 -7.64 -9.77
N ARG A 107 7.06 -7.69 -11.09
CA ARG A 107 8.18 -8.40 -11.75
C ARG A 107 9.49 -7.61 -11.74
N LYS A 108 9.45 -6.31 -11.46
CA LYS A 108 10.63 -5.44 -11.42
C LYS A 108 11.31 -5.55 -10.07
N ASN A 109 12.65 -5.55 -10.07
CA ASN A 109 13.38 -5.30 -8.84
C ASN A 109 13.10 -3.87 -8.39
N MET A 110 13.06 -3.65 -7.08
CA MET A 110 12.80 -2.34 -6.50
C MET A 110 13.86 -1.99 -5.46
N LEU A 111 14.25 -0.72 -5.46
CA LEU A 111 14.99 -0.13 -4.36
C LEU A 111 13.98 0.38 -3.33
N PHE A 112 13.99 -0.18 -2.13
CA PHE A 112 13.16 0.28 -1.03
C PHE A 112 13.85 1.43 -0.31
N ASN A 113 13.26 2.62 -0.38
CA ASN A 113 13.72 3.79 0.37
C ASN A 113 12.66 4.13 1.44
N PRO A 114 12.91 3.85 2.73
CA PRO A 114 11.96 4.15 3.81
C PRO A 114 11.53 5.62 3.83
N GLU A 115 12.47 6.56 3.66
CA GLU A 115 12.21 8.00 3.73
C GLU A 115 11.20 8.45 2.66
N GLU A 116 11.32 7.94 1.44
CA GLU A 116 10.38 8.25 0.34
C GLU A 116 9.01 7.61 0.52
N SER A 117 8.92 6.57 1.35
CA SER A 117 7.66 5.86 1.56
C SER A 117 6.73 6.57 2.55
N ILE A 118 7.29 7.41 3.42
CA ILE A 118 6.59 8.16 4.47
C ILE A 118 6.51 9.65 4.09
N ASP A 119 5.97 9.94 2.91
CA ASP A 119 5.56 11.30 2.54
C ASP A 119 4.03 11.41 2.59
N PHE A 120 3.52 12.51 3.16
CA PHE A 120 2.11 12.86 3.13
C PHE A 120 1.71 13.61 1.85
N ASN A 121 2.61 13.72 0.89
CA ASN A 121 2.39 14.25 -0.44
C ASN A 121 2.76 13.21 -1.50
N GLY A 122 2.22 13.35 -2.70
CA GLY A 122 2.58 12.53 -3.85
C GLY A 122 1.95 11.13 -3.85
N ASN A 123 2.63 10.18 -4.49
CA ASN A 123 2.11 8.84 -4.75
C ASN A 123 2.52 7.85 -3.65
N THR A 124 1.92 7.99 -2.47
CA THR A 124 2.26 7.22 -1.26
C THR A 124 1.02 6.71 -0.52
N GLY A 125 1.22 5.68 0.31
CA GLY A 125 0.17 5.15 1.19
C GLY A 125 -0.36 6.20 2.19
N PRO A 126 0.51 6.93 2.90
CA PRO A 126 0.09 7.99 3.83
C PRO A 126 -0.71 9.10 3.16
N PHE A 127 -0.40 9.50 1.92
CA PHE A 127 -1.19 10.50 1.19
C PHE A 127 -2.63 10.02 0.96
N ILE A 128 -2.82 8.76 0.56
CA ILE A 128 -4.15 8.17 0.34
C ILE A 128 -4.93 8.09 1.66
N GLN A 129 -4.28 7.62 2.73
CA GLN A 129 -4.89 7.54 4.07
C GLN A 129 -5.27 8.91 4.61
N TYR A 130 -4.40 9.92 4.43
CA TYR A 130 -4.69 11.29 4.81
C TYR A 130 -5.86 11.88 4.02
N THR A 131 -5.92 11.60 2.71
CA THR A 131 -7.05 12.03 1.85
C THR A 131 -8.36 11.41 2.33
N TYR A 132 -8.37 10.12 2.66
CA TYR A 132 -9.53 9.46 3.26
C TYR A 132 -9.94 10.12 4.60
N ALA A 133 -8.98 10.34 5.51
CA ALA A 133 -9.26 10.97 6.79
C ALA A 133 -9.83 12.39 6.63
N ARG A 134 -9.34 13.15 5.64
CA ARG A 134 -9.84 14.49 5.28
C ARG A 134 -11.28 14.42 4.79
N ILE A 135 -11.62 13.49 3.90
CA ILE A 135 -13.00 13.28 3.41
C ILE A 135 -13.93 12.96 4.59
N ARG A 136 -13.54 12.03 5.47
CA ARG A 136 -14.34 11.69 6.66
C ARG A 136 -14.49 12.87 7.62
N SER A 137 -13.47 13.72 7.75
CA SER A 137 -13.52 14.94 8.56
C SER A 137 -14.51 15.96 8.01
N ILE A 138 -14.57 16.15 6.68
CA ILE A 138 -15.57 17.01 6.02
C ILE A 138 -16.98 16.53 6.36
N MET A 139 -17.24 15.22 6.24
CA MET A 139 -18.55 14.63 6.57
C MET A 139 -18.94 14.83 8.03
N ARG A 140 -18.00 14.67 8.98
CA ARG A 140 -18.26 14.92 10.40
C ARG A 140 -18.57 16.38 10.69
N LYS A 141 -17.87 17.33 10.04
CA LYS A 141 -18.13 18.76 10.19
C LYS A 141 -19.51 19.13 9.67
N ALA A 142 -19.88 18.63 8.49
CA ALA A 142 -21.21 18.84 7.93
C ALA A 142 -22.31 18.34 8.89
N ALA A 143 -22.15 17.13 9.44
CA ALA A 143 -23.08 16.60 10.43
C ALA A 143 -23.14 17.43 11.73
N ALA A 144 -22.00 17.92 12.23
CA ALA A 144 -21.94 18.76 13.42
C ALA A 144 -22.59 20.14 13.22
N GLU A 145 -22.58 20.65 11.98
CA GLU A 145 -23.28 21.88 11.57
C GLU A 145 -24.76 21.64 11.22
N GLY A 146 -25.24 20.39 11.30
CA GLY A 146 -26.63 20.04 10.97
C GLY A 146 -26.94 20.07 9.48
N ILE A 147 -25.93 19.95 8.62
CA ILE A 147 -26.11 19.87 7.17
C ILE A 147 -26.61 18.47 6.80
N GLU A 148 -27.84 18.39 6.31
CA GLU A 148 -28.41 17.15 5.78
C GLU A 148 -27.90 16.89 4.36
N ILE A 149 -27.31 15.71 4.14
CA ILE A 149 -26.81 15.29 2.84
C ILE A 149 -27.93 14.49 2.16
N PRO A 150 -28.46 14.96 1.01
CA PRO A 150 -29.53 14.26 0.33
C PRO A 150 -29.05 12.91 -0.22
N ALA A 151 -29.93 11.90 -0.19
CA ALA A 151 -29.64 10.57 -0.73
C ALA A 151 -29.52 10.58 -2.27
N GLU A 152 -30.21 11.52 -2.92
CA GLU A 152 -30.21 11.71 -4.37
C GLU A 152 -30.03 13.19 -4.69
N LEU A 153 -29.24 13.47 -5.73
CA LEU A 153 -29.15 14.79 -6.34
C LEU A 153 -30.23 14.90 -7.43
N GLY A 154 -30.86 16.07 -7.54
CA GLY A 154 -31.79 16.33 -8.65
C GLY A 154 -31.08 16.22 -10.00
N ALA A 155 -31.80 15.82 -11.05
CA ALA A 155 -31.24 15.63 -12.39
C ALA A 155 -30.54 16.89 -12.96
N ASP A 156 -30.99 18.07 -12.52
CA ASP A 156 -30.44 19.37 -12.93
C ASP A 156 -29.42 19.95 -11.93
N ALA A 157 -28.89 19.13 -11.02
CA ALA A 157 -27.86 19.58 -10.09
C ALA A 157 -26.64 20.11 -10.87
N PRO A 158 -26.13 21.31 -10.57
CA PRO A 158 -24.97 21.85 -11.26
C PRO A 158 -23.72 21.06 -10.86
N ILE A 159 -23.21 20.24 -11.79
CA ILE A 159 -21.97 19.48 -11.63
C ILE A 159 -20.89 20.13 -12.49
N ASN A 160 -19.71 20.36 -11.92
CA ASN A 160 -18.57 20.91 -12.65
C ASN A 160 -17.69 19.81 -13.27
N GLU A 161 -16.76 20.20 -14.16
CA GLU A 161 -15.87 19.27 -14.87
C GLU A 161 -15.09 18.32 -13.94
N LYS A 162 -14.61 18.80 -12.78
CA LYS A 162 -13.84 17.96 -11.84
C LYS A 162 -14.71 16.92 -11.16
N GLU A 163 -15.97 17.26 -10.88
CA GLU A 163 -16.93 16.33 -10.29
C GLU A 163 -17.34 15.27 -11.31
N ILE A 164 -17.53 15.65 -12.58
CA ILE A 164 -17.77 14.70 -13.68
C ILE A 164 -16.60 13.71 -13.80
N ASP A 165 -15.36 14.22 -13.83
CA ASP A 165 -14.16 13.38 -13.88
C ASP A 165 -14.07 12.41 -12.69
N LEU A 166 -14.44 12.89 -11.49
CA LEU A 166 -14.43 12.07 -10.28
C LEU A 166 -15.49 10.96 -10.34
N ILE A 167 -16.71 11.28 -10.79
CA ILE A 167 -17.80 10.32 -10.95
C ILE A 167 -17.42 9.24 -11.97
N GLN A 168 -16.83 9.63 -13.10
CA GLN A 168 -16.34 8.69 -14.11
C GLN A 168 -15.26 7.75 -13.52
N LYS A 169 -14.28 8.30 -12.80
CA LYS A 169 -13.25 7.49 -12.13
C LYS A 169 -13.82 6.54 -11.08
N MET A 170 -14.86 6.95 -10.36
CA MET A 170 -15.54 6.06 -9.41
C MET A 170 -16.27 4.92 -10.12
N ASN A 171 -16.86 5.19 -11.28
CA ASN A 171 -17.50 4.18 -12.11
C ASN A 171 -16.50 3.16 -12.69
N ASP A 172 -15.26 3.56 -12.97
CA ASP A 172 -14.21 2.62 -13.44
C ASP A 172 -13.79 1.60 -12.36
N PHE A 173 -14.06 1.89 -11.09
CA PHE A 173 -13.76 0.99 -9.97
C PHE A 173 -14.91 0.03 -9.64
N ALA A 174 -16.15 0.42 -9.96
CA ALA A 174 -17.38 -0.30 -9.61
C ALA A 174 -17.67 -1.47 -10.57
#